data_AF-A0A1G2DX94-F1
#
_entry.id   AF-A0A1G2DX94-F1
#
_cell.length_a   1.000
_cell.length_b   1.000
_cell.length_c   1.000
_cell.angle_alpha   90.00
_cell.angle_beta   90.00
_cell.angle_gamma   90.00
#
_symmetry.space_group_name_H-M   'P 1'
#
loop_
_entity.id
_entity.type
_entity.pdbx_description
1 polymer ?
#
loop_
_entity_poly.entity_id
_entity_poly.type
_entity_poly.pdbx_seq_one_letter_code
_entity_poly.pdbx_strand_id
1 'polypeptide(L)'
;MKNNNQIKSLRKIELSINTNLFIICSIVTVAAMVLMTTDFFTRGSFVPSRMSLFYLAVVFIYSIHKELIRWLGEKKIKRRGEYFVYAWIILTTALYIINFFTHDYYSYSLEGYRLGALRDISLLTIEILGVFIVSRVLKLLFVFKK
;
A
#
# COMPACT_ATOMS: atom_id res chain seq x y z
N MET A 1 -34.50 -12.48 -21.08
CA MET A 1 -34.60 -12.50 -19.59
C MET A 1 -33.56 -13.36 -18.85
N LYS A 2 -32.66 -14.12 -19.51
CA LYS A 2 -31.58 -14.89 -18.84
C LYS A 2 -30.39 -14.06 -18.28
N ASN A 3 -30.28 -12.77 -18.62
CA ASN A 3 -29.07 -11.97 -18.37
C ASN A 3 -28.88 -11.47 -16.92
N ASN A 4 -29.96 -11.19 -16.18
CA ASN A 4 -29.84 -10.53 -14.87
C ASN A 4 -29.27 -11.43 -13.76
N ASN A 5 -29.53 -12.74 -13.80
CA ASN A 5 -29.04 -13.67 -12.78
C ASN A 5 -27.56 -14.00 -12.97
N GLN A 6 -27.07 -14.09 -14.22
CA GLN A 6 -25.65 -14.29 -14.52
C GLN A 6 -24.80 -13.06 -14.16
N ILE A 7 -25.30 -11.85 -14.41
CA ILE A 7 -24.62 -10.61 -14.02
C ILE A 7 -24.53 -10.51 -12.48
N LYS A 8 -25.58 -10.90 -11.76
CA LYS A 8 -25.58 -10.93 -10.28
C LYS A 8 -24.59 -11.96 -9.71
N SER A 9 -24.48 -13.16 -10.31
CA SER A 9 -23.54 -14.17 -9.84
C SER A 9 -22.09 -13.77 -10.08
N LEU A 10 -21.77 -13.23 -11.27
CA LEU A 10 -20.44 -12.71 -11.58
C LEU A 10 -20.03 -11.60 -10.61
N ARG A 11 -20.94 -10.65 -10.37
CA ARG A 11 -20.70 -9.55 -9.42
C ARG A 11 -20.42 -10.02 -8.00
N LYS A 12 -21.09 -11.09 -7.54
CA LYS A 12 -20.85 -11.69 -6.21
C LYS A 12 -19.46 -12.33 -6.13
N ILE A 13 -19.01 -12.99 -7.21
CA ILE A 13 -17.68 -13.59 -7.30
C ILE A 13 -16.60 -12.51 -7.23
N GLU A 14 -16.70 -11.46 -8.05
CA GLU A 14 -15.76 -10.33 -8.07
C GLU A 14 -15.66 -9.64 -6.70
N LEU A 15 -16.79 -9.41 -6.02
CA LEU A 15 -16.79 -8.88 -4.65
C LEU A 15 -16.06 -9.77 -3.65
N SER A 16 -16.21 -11.09 -3.77
CA SER A 16 -15.51 -12.05 -2.92
C SER A 16 -14.00 -12.01 -3.19
N ILE A 17 -13.59 -11.95 -4.45
CA ILE A 17 -12.18 -11.84 -4.85
C ILE A 17 -11.57 -10.56 -4.27
N ASN A 18 -12.24 -9.42 -4.42
CA ASN A 18 -11.78 -8.15 -3.86
C ASN A 18 -11.68 -8.15 -2.33
N THR A 19 -12.59 -8.85 -1.66
CA THR A 19 -12.51 -9.00 -0.20
C THR A 19 -11.29 -9.80 0.21
N ASN A 20 -11.02 -10.92 -0.47
CA ASN A 20 -9.83 -11.74 -0.23
C ASN A 20 -8.54 -10.97 -0.57
N LEU A 21 -8.50 -10.26 -1.70
CA LEU A 21 -7.37 -9.41 -2.07
C LEU A 21 -7.12 -8.30 -1.04
N PHE A 22 -8.18 -7.70 -0.48
CA PHE A 22 -8.03 -6.71 0.58
C PHE A 22 -7.39 -7.31 1.84
N ILE A 23 -7.81 -8.52 2.24
CA ILE A 23 -7.24 -9.22 3.40
C ILE A 23 -5.76 -9.53 3.16
N ILE A 24 -5.43 -10.11 1.99
CA ILE A 24 -4.05 -10.40 1.60
C ILE A 24 -3.21 -9.12 1.61
N CYS A 25 -3.68 -8.05 0.98
CA CYS A 25 -2.98 -6.75 1.00
C CYS A 25 -2.78 -6.23 2.42
N SER A 26 -3.75 -6.41 3.31
CA SER A 26 -3.64 -5.97 4.70
C SER A 26 -2.58 -6.75 5.46
N ILE A 27 -2.55 -8.07 5.32
CA ILE A 27 -1.54 -8.93 5.94
C ILE A 27 -0.15 -8.57 5.41
N VAL A 28 -0.01 -8.46 4.10
CA VAL A 28 1.27 -8.11 3.46
C VAL A 28 1.70 -6.69 3.86
N THR A 29 0.77 -5.72 3.96
CA THR A 29 1.08 -4.37 4.45
C THR A 29 1.64 -4.41 5.88
N VAL A 30 0.97 -5.11 6.79
CA VAL A 30 1.42 -5.21 8.18
C VAL A 30 2.79 -5.89 8.25
N ALA A 31 3.01 -6.97 7.50
CA ALA A 31 4.31 -7.64 7.43
C ALA A 31 5.40 -6.70 6.90
N ALA A 32 5.13 -5.96 5.82
CA ALA A 32 6.06 -4.99 5.25
C ALA A 32 6.45 -3.91 6.27
N MET A 33 5.45 -3.37 6.98
CA MET A 33 5.66 -2.35 8.01
C MET A 33 6.51 -2.88 9.16
N VAL A 34 6.23 -4.10 9.65
CA VAL A 34 7.02 -4.73 10.72
C VAL A 34 8.47 -4.94 10.28
N LEU A 35 8.69 -5.49 9.08
CA LEU A 35 10.04 -5.73 8.56
C LEU A 35 10.82 -4.42 8.41
N MET A 36 10.23 -3.39 7.82
CA MET A 36 10.90 -2.11 7.63
C MET A 36 11.15 -1.35 8.95
N THR A 37 10.21 -1.44 9.88
CA THR A 37 10.38 -0.87 11.22
C THR A 37 11.50 -1.58 11.98
N THR A 38 11.60 -2.91 11.82
CA THR A 38 12.67 -3.71 12.41
C THR A 38 14.02 -3.34 11.81
N ASP A 39 14.10 -3.20 10.48
CA ASP A 39 15.32 -2.75 9.80
C ASP A 39 15.81 -1.37 10.29
N PHE A 40 14.87 -0.43 10.50
CA PHE A 40 15.16 0.86 11.10
C PHE A 40 15.74 0.75 12.52
N PHE A 41 15.07 0.03 13.43
CA PHE A 41 15.52 -0.07 14.82
C PHE A 41 16.78 -0.92 15.01
N THR A 42 17.01 -1.87 14.11
CA THR A 42 18.22 -2.71 14.11
C THR A 42 19.42 -2.03 13.47
N ARG A 43 19.26 -0.81 12.94
CA ARG A 43 20.33 -0.03 12.31
C ARG A 43 20.98 -0.79 11.15
N GLY A 44 20.15 -1.44 10.31
CA GLY A 44 20.62 -2.18 9.14
C GLY A 44 21.36 -3.49 9.43
N SER A 45 21.33 -3.99 10.67
CA SER A 45 21.84 -5.32 10.98
C SER A 45 20.88 -6.44 10.54
N PHE A 46 19.70 -6.08 10.05
CA PHE A 46 18.72 -7.00 9.51
C PHE A 46 18.88 -7.11 7.98
N VAL A 47 18.59 -8.29 7.42
CA VAL A 47 18.77 -8.53 5.97
C VAL A 47 17.82 -7.61 5.18
N PRO A 48 18.31 -6.87 4.18
CA PRO A 48 17.49 -5.98 3.37
C PRO A 48 16.29 -6.73 2.80
N SER A 49 15.09 -6.30 3.20
CA SER A 49 13.88 -6.98 2.73
C SER A 49 13.66 -6.66 1.25
N ARG A 50 13.77 -7.65 0.36
CA ARG A 50 13.31 -7.55 -1.05
C ARG A 50 11.78 -7.51 -1.16
N MET A 51 11.12 -7.23 -0.05
CA MET A 51 9.69 -7.35 0.15
C MET A 51 8.94 -6.13 -0.41
N SER A 52 9.60 -4.97 -0.53
CA SER A 52 9.03 -3.74 -1.08
C SER A 52 8.41 -3.93 -2.47
N LEU A 53 9.13 -4.58 -3.40
CA LEU A 53 8.64 -4.84 -4.75
C LEU A 53 7.43 -5.78 -4.76
N PHE A 54 7.50 -6.87 -3.99
CA PHE A 54 6.39 -7.82 -3.87
C PHE A 54 5.16 -7.13 -3.28
N TYR A 55 5.34 -6.36 -2.21
CA TYR A 55 4.28 -5.62 -1.57
C TYR A 55 3.64 -4.61 -2.53
N LEU A 56 4.46 -3.83 -3.24
CA LEU A 56 3.98 -2.84 -4.20
C LEU A 56 3.17 -3.49 -5.33
N ALA A 57 3.61 -4.64 -5.84
CA ALA A 57 2.87 -5.40 -6.84
C ALA A 57 1.50 -5.85 -6.31
N VAL A 58 1.44 -6.36 -5.08
CA VAL A 58 0.19 -6.79 -4.44
C VAL A 58 -0.78 -5.62 -4.25
N VAL A 59 -0.31 -4.47 -3.75
CA VAL A 59 -1.13 -3.26 -3.59
C VAL A 59 -1.61 -2.73 -4.93
N PHE A 60 -0.76 -2.75 -5.95
CA PHE A 60 -1.10 -2.31 -7.30
C PHE A 60 -2.21 -3.17 -7.91
N ILE A 61 -2.09 -4.50 -7.82
CA ILE A 61 -3.12 -5.46 -8.29
C ILE A 61 -4.46 -5.19 -7.58
N TYR A 62 -4.43 -5.03 -6.26
CA TYR A 62 -5.64 -4.69 -5.50
C TYR A 62 -6.25 -3.36 -5.92
N SER A 63 -5.42 -2.32 -6.14
CA SER A 63 -5.87 -1.00 -6.55
C SER A 63 -6.61 -1.06 -7.90
N ILE A 64 -6.06 -1.78 -8.88
CA ILE A 64 -6.70 -2.01 -10.19
C ILE A 64 -8.00 -2.77 -10.02
N HIS A 65 -7.97 -3.92 -9.34
CA HIS A 65 -9.14 -4.79 -9.21
C HIS A 65 -10.31 -4.09 -8.51
N LYS A 66 -10.03 -3.31 -7.47
CA LYS A 66 -11.02 -2.47 -6.79
C LYS A 66 -11.67 -1.46 -7.74
N GLU A 67 -10.90 -0.80 -8.61
CA GLU A 67 -11.43 0.19 -9.54
C GLU A 67 -12.27 -0.46 -10.65
N LEU A 68 -11.89 -1.65 -11.13
CA LEU A 68 -12.69 -2.45 -12.07
C LEU A 68 -14.09 -2.76 -11.52
N ILE A 69 -14.17 -3.23 -10.27
CA ILE A 69 -15.48 -3.51 -9.63
C ILE A 69 -16.30 -2.23 -9.47
N ARG A 70 -15.66 -1.10 -9.21
CA ARG A 70 -16.34 0.19 -9.11
C ARG A 70 -16.96 0.61 -10.45
N TRP A 71 -16.28 0.35 -11.56
CA TRP A 71 -16.81 0.57 -12.91
C TRP A 71 -17.98 -0.36 -13.25
N LEU A 72 -18.07 -1.55 -12.65
CA LEU A 72 -19.22 -2.46 -12.73
C LEU A 72 -20.47 -1.98 -11.96
N GLY A 73 -20.49 -0.74 -11.44
CA GLY A 73 -21.67 -0.11 -10.86
C GLY A 73 -21.87 -0.36 -9.36
N GLU A 74 -20.86 -0.88 -8.66
CA GLU A 74 -20.83 -1.03 -7.21
C GLU A 74 -20.57 0.32 -6.52
N LYS A 75 -21.62 1.11 -6.25
CA LYS A 75 -21.51 2.41 -5.53
C LYS A 75 -21.12 2.29 -4.04
N LYS A 76 -21.16 1.09 -3.45
CA LYS A 76 -20.97 0.86 -2.00
C LYS A 76 -19.60 0.29 -1.59
N ILE A 77 -18.59 0.32 -2.47
CA ILE A 77 -17.25 -0.08 -2.05
C ILE A 77 -16.70 1.00 -1.09
N LYS A 78 -16.67 0.68 0.21
CA LYS A 78 -16.02 1.51 1.24
C LYS A 78 -14.61 1.88 0.78
N ARG A 79 -14.13 3.09 1.13
CA ARG A 79 -12.81 3.64 0.77
C ARG A 79 -11.63 2.92 1.48
N ARG A 80 -11.65 1.59 1.56
CA ARG A 80 -10.74 0.78 2.35
C ARG A 80 -9.27 0.89 1.92
N GLY A 81 -9.01 1.21 0.65
CA GLY A 81 -7.64 1.38 0.15
C GLY A 81 -6.92 2.63 0.69
N GLU A 82 -7.64 3.67 1.11
CA GLU A 82 -7.02 4.90 1.64
C GLU A 82 -6.31 4.63 2.99
N TYR A 83 -6.74 3.60 3.73
CA TYR A 83 -6.09 3.20 4.98
C TYR A 83 -4.63 2.76 4.78
N PHE A 84 -4.29 2.14 3.64
CA PHE A 84 -2.89 1.77 3.37
C PHE A 84 -2.01 3.01 3.28
N VAL A 85 -2.48 4.01 2.52
CA VAL A 85 -1.79 5.29 2.39
C VAL A 85 -1.60 5.97 3.75
N TYR A 86 -2.67 6.09 4.53
CA TYR A 86 -2.60 6.73 5.84
C TYR A 86 -1.67 6.00 6.79
N ALA A 87 -1.71 4.66 6.80
CA ALA A 87 -0.85 3.87 7.65
C ALA A 87 0.64 4.09 7.31
N TRP A 88 1.00 4.15 6.02
CA TRP A 88 2.38 4.42 5.60
C TRP A 88 2.82 5.85 5.90
N ILE A 89 1.96 6.85 5.67
CA ILE A 89 2.28 8.24 6.04
C ILE A 89 2.53 8.35 7.54
N ILE A 90 1.67 7.77 8.37
CA ILE A 90 1.78 7.80 9.83
C ILE A 90 3.08 7.11 10.27
N LEU A 91 3.35 5.91 9.76
CA LEU A 91 4.57 5.16 10.11
C LEU A 91 5.83 5.94 9.73
N THR A 92 5.94 6.39 8.48
CA THR A 92 7.11 7.11 7.98
C THR A 92 7.34 8.41 8.77
N THR A 93 6.27 9.16 9.03
CA THR A 93 6.35 10.38 9.86
C THR A 93 6.82 10.06 11.27
N ALA A 94 6.29 9.01 11.90
CA ALA A 94 6.69 8.59 13.23
C ALA A 94 8.18 8.21 13.29
N LEU A 95 8.69 7.48 12.29
CA LEU A 95 10.12 7.11 12.23
C LEU A 95 11.03 8.32 12.03
N TYR A 96 10.63 9.32 11.23
CA TYR A 96 11.35 10.59 11.11
C TYR A 96 11.40 11.34 12.44
N ILE A 97 10.26 11.43 13.14
CA ILE A 97 10.18 12.09 14.46
C ILE A 97 11.09 11.37 15.46
N ILE A 98 11.05 10.04 15.51
CA ILE A 98 11.91 9.24 16.38
C ILE A 98 13.38 9.53 16.06
N ASN A 99 13.76 9.43 14.79
CA ASN A 99 15.14 9.67 14.36
C ASN A 99 15.62 11.08 14.75
N PHE A 100 14.78 12.10 14.57
CA PHE A 100 15.06 13.48 14.96
C PHE A 100 15.32 13.60 16.47
N PHE A 101 14.43 13.08 17.31
CA PHE A 101 14.61 13.14 18.78
C PHE A 101 15.80 12.31 19.27
N THR A 102 16.19 11.28 18.52
CA THR A 102 17.40 10.50 18.81
C THR A 102 18.68 11.08 18.18
N HIS A 103 18.66 12.32 17.68
CA HIS A 103 19.83 12.97 17.07
C HIS A 103 20.46 12.11 15.96
N ASP A 104 19.62 11.61 15.05
CA ASP A 104 20.00 10.77 13.92
C ASP A 104 20.62 9.40 14.28
N TYR A 105 20.51 8.94 15.53
CA TYR A 105 21.06 7.66 15.99
C TYR A 105 20.71 6.46 15.09
N TYR A 106 19.47 6.39 14.57
CA TYR A 106 19.02 5.29 13.71
C TYR A 106 19.39 5.46 12.24
N SER A 107 19.93 6.62 11.86
CA SER A 107 20.41 6.89 10.50
C SER A 107 21.85 6.44 10.28
N TYR A 108 22.56 6.01 11.33
CA TYR A 108 23.95 5.59 11.27
C TYR A 108 24.16 4.18 11.85
N SER A 109 25.06 3.41 11.24
CA SER A 109 25.52 2.13 11.79
C SER A 109 26.43 2.35 13.00
N LEU A 110 26.77 1.27 13.70
CA LEU A 110 27.76 1.29 14.79
C LEU A 110 29.14 1.80 14.33
N GLU A 111 29.44 1.68 13.04
CA GLU A 111 30.70 2.07 12.40
C GLU A 111 30.63 3.49 11.80
N GLY A 112 29.49 4.19 11.94
CA GLY A 112 29.29 5.54 11.45
C GLY A 112 28.85 5.64 9.98
N TYR A 113 28.53 4.52 9.32
CA TYR A 113 28.01 4.54 7.96
C TYR A 113 26.54 4.95 7.92
N ARG A 114 26.16 5.77 6.94
CA ARG A 114 24.77 6.19 6.77
C ARG A 114 23.91 5.03 6.27
N LEU A 115 22.78 4.79 6.93
CA LEU A 115 21.84 3.72 6.65
C LEU A 115 20.73 4.14 5.69
N GLY A 116 20.24 3.18 4.89
CA GLY A 116 19.20 3.40 3.88
C GLY A 116 17.76 3.32 4.40
N ALA A 117 17.52 2.76 5.59
CA ALA A 117 16.18 2.37 6.06
C ALA A 117 15.14 3.50 5.96
N LEU A 118 15.44 4.70 6.48
CA LEU A 118 14.54 5.86 6.40
C LEU A 118 14.24 6.27 4.96
N ARG A 119 15.25 6.27 4.09
CA ARG A 119 15.09 6.60 2.67
C ARG A 119 14.21 5.57 1.98
N ASP A 120 14.46 4.30 2.23
CA ASP A 120 13.78 3.20 1.55
C ASP A 120 12.29 3.13 1.98
N ILE A 121 12.00 3.37 3.26
CA ILE A 121 10.63 3.54 3.78
C ILE A 121 9.93 4.75 3.16
N SER A 122 10.65 5.86 2.99
CA SER A 122 10.12 7.07 2.37
C SER A 122 9.77 6.85 0.90
N LEU A 123 10.66 6.20 0.15
CA LEU A 123 10.44 5.84 -1.24
C LEU A 123 9.21 4.95 -1.38
N LEU A 124 9.12 3.88 -0.58
CA LEU A 124 7.96 3.00 -0.61
C LEU A 124 6.65 3.74 -0.26
N THR A 125 6.69 4.66 0.71
CA THR A 125 5.52 5.49 1.06
C THR A 125 5.06 6.34 -0.12
N ILE A 126 6.00 6.99 -0.81
CA ILE A 126 5.72 7.81 -2.01
C ILE A 126 5.17 6.93 -3.13
N GLU A 127 5.75 5.76 -3.36
CA GLU A 127 5.29 4.83 -4.40
C GLU A 127 3.85 4.37 -4.16
N ILE A 128 3.50 4.01 -2.93
CA ILE A 128 2.12 3.65 -2.56
C ILE A 128 1.19 4.83 -2.77
N LEU A 129 1.59 6.02 -2.33
CA LEU A 129 0.82 7.24 -2.57
C LEU A 129 0.60 7.45 -4.07
N GLY A 130 1.63 7.22 -4.88
CA GLY A 130 1.60 7.24 -6.34
C GLY A 130 0.58 6.26 -6.91
N VAL A 131 0.56 5.00 -6.47
CA VAL A 131 -0.43 4.00 -6.90
C VAL A 131 -1.86 4.49 -6.69
N PHE A 132 -2.14 5.09 -5.53
CA PHE A 132 -3.48 5.60 -5.22
C PHE A 132 -3.82 6.90 -5.96
N ILE A 133 -2.87 7.82 -6.12
CA ILE A 133 -3.07 9.05 -6.91
C ILE A 133 -3.33 8.70 -8.37
N VAL A 134 -2.53 7.83 -8.98
CA VAL A 134 -2.71 7.38 -10.37
C VAL A 134 -4.08 6.75 -10.55
N SER A 135 -4.50 5.87 -9.63
CA SER A 135 -5.86 5.28 -9.67
C SER A 135 -6.97 6.36 -9.65
N ARG A 136 -6.76 7.45 -8.89
CA ARG A 136 -7.71 8.55 -8.78
C ARG A 136 -7.70 9.47 -10.01
N VAL A 137 -6.54 9.72 -10.61
CA VAL A 137 -6.42 10.52 -11.84
C VAL A 137 -7.03 9.76 -13.02
N LEU A 138 -6.75 8.47 -13.16
CA LEU A 138 -7.37 7.61 -14.18
C LEU A 138 -8.90 7.68 -14.10
N LYS A 139 -9.45 7.63 -12.89
CA LYS A 139 -10.89 7.81 -12.66
C LYS A 139 -11.40 9.15 -13.19
N LEU A 140 -10.71 10.26 -12.94
CA LEU A 140 -11.14 11.57 -13.43
C LEU A 140 -11.16 11.59 -14.96
N LEU A 141 -10.08 11.13 -15.60
CA LEU A 141 -9.98 11.07 -17.06
C LEU A 141 -11.09 10.23 -17.70
N PHE A 142 -11.42 9.06 -17.13
CA PHE A 142 -12.49 8.21 -17.65
C PHE A 142 -13.90 8.79 -17.45
N VAL A 143 -14.12 9.59 -16.40
CA VAL A 143 -15.40 10.27 -16.17
C VAL A 143 -15.57 11.47 -17.11
N PHE A 144 -14.52 12.24 -17.38
CA PHE A 144 -14.58 13.38 -18.29
C PHE A 144 -14.70 13.00 -19.77
N LYS A 145 -14.42 11.73 -20.13
CA LYS A 145 -14.56 11.23 -21.50
C LYS A 145 -15.97 10.70 -21.81
N LYS A 146 -16.92 10.83 -20.89
CA LYS A 146 -18.30 10.36 -21.00
C LYS A 146 -19.29 11.52 -20.89
#